data_AF-A0A2E3U2M7-F1
#
_entry.id   AF-A0A2E3U2M7-F1
#
_cell.length_a   1.000
_cell.length_b   1.000
_cell.length_c   1.000
_cell.angle_alpha   90.00
_cell.angle_beta   90.00
_cell.angle_gamma   90.00
#
_symmetry.space_group_name_H-M   'P 1'
#
loop_
_entity.id
_entity.type
_entity.pdbx_description
1 polymer ?
#
loop_
_entity_poly.entity_id
_entity_poly.type
_entity_poly.pdbx_seq_one_letter_code
_entity_poly.pdbx_strand_id
1 'polypeptide(L)'
;MALAAATFCAILGIRNADHTASPGDRMKKIIATAIIVFALAFAFASGITPGYVVSAPGVAAGIGAKLLCSSRYVSGLSAEQSFDDLTQYSSLLQYLDVDYDESDKVVTTSLFGLGRTTASYYPGVGCYTDYEGFEARASANLQPMPVFNSRWPHGTRVETIDAGMQRQLSAMVSQDNGEGLNTRALLVVKDGNIVAEAYAQGAGPETPLLGWSMAKSLMSVMLGNLAWRGLLDVDEAPGFESWAGDERADIRIRDLLTMTDGLDFAEVYDPGSDATRMLFTEASASGYALGRPALHAPGTQFNYSSGTANILSRVYFNRTGGTLTSSLADYRQHIAGPMSFQHTVFEPDARGVLVGSSYLYASARDWARLGQMMLQGGVLNGQRIVSEDWVEQSTQPNDSRNQKDYGYQWWLNTGESSPRWPDLPADAYAAQGNRQQSVTVIPSENMVIVRLGWTSGRYPANERFAQIVAALR
;
A
#
# COMPACT_ATOMS: atom_id res chain seq x y z
N MET A 1 -16.22 -25.86 -19.00
CA MET A 1 -16.98 -24.97 -19.92
C MET A 1 -18.48 -25.00 -19.67
N ALA A 2 -19.17 -26.14 -19.81
CA ALA A 2 -20.63 -26.21 -19.66
C ALA A 2 -21.14 -25.84 -18.25
N LEU A 3 -20.43 -26.25 -17.19
CA LEU A 3 -20.82 -25.92 -15.81
C LEU A 3 -20.67 -24.42 -15.50
N ALA A 4 -19.56 -23.82 -15.90
CA ALA A 4 -19.31 -22.38 -15.72
C ALA A 4 -20.28 -21.51 -16.53
N ALA A 5 -20.61 -21.92 -17.76
CA ALA A 5 -21.62 -21.27 -18.58
C ALA A 5 -23.04 -21.39 -17.97
N ALA A 6 -23.38 -22.55 -17.38
CA ALA A 6 -24.66 -22.75 -16.70
C ALA A 6 -24.78 -21.90 -15.42
N THR A 7 -23.70 -21.78 -14.63
CA THR A 7 -23.65 -20.90 -13.46
C THR A 7 -23.79 -19.43 -13.86
N PHE A 8 -23.15 -19.00 -14.96
CA PHE A 8 -23.23 -17.63 -15.45
C PHE A 8 -24.62 -17.28 -16.03
N CYS A 9 -25.26 -18.21 -16.75
CA CYS A 9 -26.65 -18.07 -17.19
C CYS A 9 -27.63 -17.97 -16.01
N ALA A 10 -27.36 -18.70 -14.91
CA ALA A 10 -28.16 -18.61 -13.69
C ALA A 10 -27.97 -17.26 -12.98
N ILE A 11 -26.74 -16.72 -12.94
CA ILE A 11 -26.40 -15.40 -12.39
C ILE A 11 -27.03 -14.26 -13.21
N LEU A 12 -27.06 -14.37 -14.54
CA LEU A 12 -27.69 -13.40 -15.44
C LEU A 12 -29.23 -13.49 -15.50
N GLY A 13 -29.87 -14.32 -14.66
CA GLY A 13 -31.33 -14.47 -14.64
C GLY A 13 -31.91 -15.08 -15.93
N ILE A 14 -31.10 -15.77 -16.73
CA ILE A 14 -31.54 -16.46 -17.95
C ILE A 14 -32.21 -17.77 -17.54
N ARG A 15 -33.41 -17.69 -16.94
CA ARG A 15 -34.28 -18.86 -16.74
C ARG A 15 -34.80 -19.36 -18.08
N ASN A 16 -35.08 -20.67 -18.15
CA ASN A 16 -35.69 -21.34 -19.29
C ASN A 16 -36.85 -20.52 -19.88
N ALA A 17 -36.90 -20.52 -21.21
CA ALA A 17 -37.76 -19.71 -22.06
C ALA A 17 -39.14 -19.41 -21.48
N ASP A 18 -39.39 -18.12 -21.22
CA ASP A 18 -40.73 -17.60 -20.97
C ASP A 18 -41.56 -17.83 -22.25
N HIS A 19 -42.50 -18.79 -22.20
CA HIS A 19 -43.29 -19.20 -23.37
C HIS A 19 -44.20 -18.08 -23.90
N THR A 20 -44.32 -16.97 -23.16
CA THR A 20 -45.07 -15.75 -23.48
C THR A 20 -44.26 -14.69 -24.25
N ALA A 21 -42.93 -14.84 -24.38
CA ALA A 21 -42.08 -13.84 -25.04
C ALA A 21 -42.26 -13.83 -26.57
N SER A 22 -42.33 -12.63 -27.15
CA SER A 22 -42.47 -12.44 -28.59
C SER A 22 -41.29 -13.05 -29.38
N PRO A 23 -41.47 -13.47 -30.64
CA PRO A 23 -40.38 -14.01 -31.47
C PRO A 23 -39.17 -13.08 -31.57
N GLY A 24 -39.41 -11.75 -31.56
CA GLY A 24 -38.35 -10.74 -31.56
C GLY A 24 -37.53 -10.71 -30.27
N ASP A 25 -38.18 -10.90 -29.11
CA ASP A 25 -37.48 -10.93 -27.82
C ASP A 25 -36.69 -12.23 -27.63
N ARG A 26 -37.17 -13.35 -28.18
CA ARG A 26 -36.40 -14.60 -28.22
C ARG A 26 -35.16 -14.48 -29.09
N MET A 27 -35.28 -13.87 -30.27
CA MET A 27 -34.13 -13.63 -31.17
C MET A 27 -33.07 -12.73 -30.50
N LYS A 28 -33.50 -11.65 -29.82
CA LYS A 28 -32.58 -10.77 -29.05
C LYS A 28 -31.85 -11.53 -27.94
N LYS A 29 -32.55 -12.38 -27.18
CA LYS A 29 -31.94 -13.21 -26.13
C LYS A 29 -30.93 -14.22 -26.69
N ILE A 30 -31.23 -14.85 -27.83
CA ILE A 30 -30.31 -15.80 -28.50
C ILE A 30 -29.04 -15.08 -28.96
N ILE A 31 -29.19 -13.92 -29.63
CA ILE A 31 -28.06 -13.12 -30.10
C ILE A 31 -27.20 -12.66 -28.91
N ALA A 32 -27.81 -12.14 -27.85
CA ALA A 32 -27.09 -11.71 -26.64
C ALA A 32 -26.32 -12.88 -26.00
N THR A 33 -26.95 -14.05 -25.90
CA THR A 33 -26.30 -15.26 -25.35
C THR A 33 -25.12 -15.70 -26.22
N ALA A 34 -25.27 -15.69 -27.54
CA ALA A 34 -24.20 -16.05 -28.47
C ALA A 34 -23.00 -15.09 -28.37
N ILE A 35 -23.27 -13.79 -28.23
CA ILE A 35 -22.22 -12.76 -28.01
C ILE A 35 -21.48 -13.02 -26.71
N ILE A 36 -22.19 -13.29 -25.61
CA ILE A 36 -21.57 -13.57 -24.30
C ILE A 36 -20.70 -14.84 -24.37
N VAL A 37 -21.20 -15.91 -24.98
CA VAL A 37 -20.44 -17.16 -25.14
C VAL A 37 -19.19 -16.94 -25.98
N PHE A 38 -19.29 -16.19 -27.08
CA PHE A 38 -18.14 -15.86 -27.92
C PHE A 38 -17.12 -14.98 -27.18
N ALA A 39 -17.57 -13.96 -26.44
CA ALA A 39 -16.72 -13.10 -25.64
C ALA A 39 -15.98 -13.89 -24.55
N LEU A 40 -16.66 -14.81 -23.86
CA LEU A 40 -16.04 -15.68 -22.85
C LEU A 40 -15.05 -16.66 -23.49
N ALA A 41 -15.39 -17.25 -24.63
CA ALA A 41 -14.48 -18.13 -25.35
C ALA A 41 -13.20 -17.39 -25.79
N PHE A 42 -13.34 -16.15 -26.28
CA PHE A 42 -12.22 -15.29 -26.63
C PHE A 42 -11.39 -14.87 -25.41
N ALA A 43 -12.04 -14.52 -24.29
CA ALA A 43 -11.36 -14.19 -23.05
C ALA A 43 -10.52 -15.36 -22.53
N PHE A 44 -11.09 -16.57 -22.52
CA PHE A 44 -10.39 -17.78 -22.11
C PHE A 44 -9.25 -18.16 -23.06
N ALA A 45 -9.44 -17.99 -24.38
CA ALA A 45 -8.38 -18.17 -25.37
C ALA A 45 -7.23 -17.15 -25.19
N SER A 46 -7.52 -16.00 -24.60
CA SER A 46 -6.55 -14.93 -24.30
C SER A 46 -5.90 -15.08 -22.90
N GLY A 47 -6.12 -16.21 -22.21
CA GLY A 47 -5.51 -16.51 -20.92
C GLY A 47 -6.25 -15.97 -19.69
N ILE A 48 -7.41 -15.31 -19.87
CA ILE A 48 -8.27 -14.91 -18.74
C ILE A 48 -8.86 -16.17 -18.13
N THR A 49 -8.70 -16.37 -16.82
CA THR A 49 -9.23 -17.57 -16.15
C THR A 49 -10.71 -17.40 -15.77
N PRO A 50 -11.46 -18.49 -15.59
CA PRO A 50 -12.81 -18.41 -15.02
C PRO A 50 -12.83 -17.71 -13.64
N GLY A 51 -11.80 -17.94 -12.81
CA GLY A 51 -11.66 -17.28 -11.50
C GLY A 51 -11.52 -15.77 -11.62
N TYR A 52 -10.77 -15.29 -12.61
CA TYR A 52 -10.66 -13.86 -12.94
C TYR A 52 -12.04 -13.29 -13.28
N VAL A 53 -12.78 -13.91 -14.20
CA VAL A 53 -14.09 -13.39 -14.65
C VAL A 53 -15.08 -13.28 -13.49
N VAL A 54 -15.10 -14.28 -12.59
CA VAL A 54 -15.99 -14.28 -11.42
C VAL A 54 -15.58 -13.22 -10.40
N SER A 55 -14.28 -13.02 -10.19
CA SER A 55 -13.76 -12.13 -9.13
C SER A 55 -13.66 -10.67 -9.59
N ALA A 56 -13.53 -10.42 -10.89
CA ALA A 56 -13.25 -9.11 -11.45
C ALA A 56 -14.27 -8.03 -11.05
N PRO A 57 -15.60 -8.24 -11.06
CA PRO A 57 -16.53 -7.20 -10.66
C PRO A 57 -16.39 -6.77 -9.20
N GLY A 58 -16.26 -7.73 -8.28
CA GLY A 58 -16.10 -7.45 -6.85
C GLY A 58 -14.76 -6.77 -6.54
N VAL A 59 -13.67 -7.26 -7.15
CA VAL A 59 -12.34 -6.64 -6.99
C VAL A 59 -12.31 -5.24 -7.59
N ALA A 60 -12.86 -5.03 -8.79
CA ALA A 60 -12.90 -3.72 -9.44
C ALA A 60 -13.70 -2.71 -8.61
N ALA A 61 -14.86 -3.10 -8.10
CA ALA A 61 -15.67 -2.26 -7.23
C ALA A 61 -14.98 -1.98 -5.88
N GLY A 62 -14.31 -2.98 -5.29
CA GLY A 62 -13.52 -2.79 -4.08
C GLY A 62 -12.36 -1.81 -4.28
N ILE A 63 -11.61 -1.95 -5.37
CA ILE A 63 -10.55 -1.01 -5.77
C ILE A 63 -11.13 0.40 -5.96
N GLY A 64 -12.22 0.51 -6.73
CA GLY A 64 -12.89 1.78 -7.01
C GLY A 64 -13.34 2.49 -5.74
N ALA A 65 -14.20 1.86 -4.95
CA ALA A 65 -14.75 2.46 -3.74
C ALA A 65 -13.65 2.87 -2.76
N LYS A 66 -12.71 1.96 -2.46
CA LYS A 66 -11.65 2.20 -1.48
C LYS A 66 -10.70 3.32 -1.90
N LEU A 67 -10.17 3.27 -3.13
CA LEU A 67 -9.13 4.20 -3.57
C LEU A 67 -9.71 5.58 -3.91
N LEU A 68 -10.90 5.65 -4.51
CA LEU A 68 -11.56 6.93 -4.79
C LEU A 68 -11.99 7.63 -3.50
N CYS A 69 -12.51 6.90 -2.49
CA CYS A 69 -12.83 7.49 -1.20
C CYS A 69 -11.59 8.14 -0.58
N SER A 70 -10.48 7.41 -0.44
CA SER A 70 -9.27 7.97 0.16
C SER A 70 -8.68 9.11 -0.67
N SER A 71 -8.61 8.96 -2.00
CA SER A 71 -8.11 10.03 -2.87
C SER A 71 -8.93 11.31 -2.73
N ARG A 72 -10.27 11.19 -2.65
CA ARG A 72 -11.18 12.32 -2.52
C ARG A 72 -11.16 12.95 -1.12
N TYR A 73 -11.25 12.15 -0.07
CA TYR A 73 -11.53 12.61 1.30
C TYR A 73 -10.33 12.59 2.25
N VAL A 74 -9.29 11.82 1.95
CA VAL A 74 -8.00 11.86 2.67
C VAL A 74 -7.02 12.77 1.93
N SER A 75 -6.78 12.52 0.64
CA SER A 75 -5.83 13.31 -0.16
C SER A 75 -6.40 14.66 -0.61
N GLY A 76 -7.72 14.82 -0.64
CA GLY A 76 -8.37 16.06 -1.07
C GLY A 76 -8.27 16.33 -2.58
N LEU A 77 -7.99 15.30 -3.37
CA LEU A 77 -7.88 15.42 -4.83
C LEU A 77 -9.26 15.60 -5.47
N SER A 78 -9.29 16.12 -6.69
CA SER A 78 -10.53 16.21 -7.47
C SER A 78 -11.03 14.80 -7.84
N ALA A 79 -12.34 14.67 -8.09
CA ALA A 79 -12.90 13.41 -8.57
C ALA A 79 -12.26 12.97 -9.91
N GLU A 80 -11.98 13.92 -10.80
CA GLU A 80 -11.27 13.71 -12.07
C GLU A 80 -9.86 13.15 -11.84
N GLN A 81 -9.03 13.83 -11.05
CA GLN A 81 -7.66 13.36 -10.77
C GLN A 81 -7.65 12.01 -10.06
N SER A 82 -8.61 11.79 -9.15
CA SER A 82 -8.77 10.52 -8.45
C SER A 82 -9.10 9.37 -9.41
N PHE A 83 -9.96 9.62 -10.40
CA PHE A 83 -10.34 8.63 -11.40
C PHE A 83 -9.22 8.38 -12.43
N ASP A 84 -8.50 9.43 -12.84
CA ASP A 84 -7.32 9.29 -13.70
C ASP A 84 -6.25 8.41 -13.06
N ASP A 85 -5.99 8.62 -11.77
CA ASP A 85 -5.09 7.80 -10.96
C ASP A 85 -5.58 6.35 -10.87
N LEU A 86 -6.87 6.16 -10.59
CA LEU A 86 -7.51 4.85 -10.51
C LEU A 86 -7.34 4.05 -11.80
N THR A 87 -7.55 4.67 -12.96
CA THR A 87 -7.47 3.97 -14.25
C THR A 87 -6.04 3.55 -14.63
N GLN A 88 -5.01 4.19 -14.04
CA GLN A 88 -3.63 3.67 -14.12
C GLN A 88 -3.49 2.30 -13.44
N TYR A 89 -4.43 1.94 -12.55
CA TYR A 89 -4.40 0.67 -11.88
C TYR A 89 -4.72 -0.50 -12.83
N SER A 90 -5.78 -0.34 -13.62
CA SER A 90 -6.20 -1.28 -14.66
C SER A 90 -7.15 -0.59 -15.63
N SER A 91 -7.01 -0.88 -16.92
CA SER A 91 -7.91 -0.37 -17.95
C SER A 91 -9.36 -0.82 -17.77
N LEU A 92 -9.61 -1.91 -17.03
CA LEU A 92 -10.97 -2.34 -16.71
C LEU A 92 -11.73 -1.32 -15.86
N LEU A 93 -11.01 -0.54 -15.04
CA LEU A 93 -11.62 0.41 -14.10
C LEU A 93 -12.22 1.63 -14.79
N GLN A 94 -11.91 1.87 -16.07
CA GLN A 94 -12.56 2.93 -16.87
C GLN A 94 -14.07 2.70 -17.05
N TYR A 95 -14.54 1.48 -16.79
CA TYR A 95 -15.95 1.08 -16.91
C TYR A 95 -16.68 1.01 -15.56
N LEU A 96 -16.07 1.54 -14.49
CA LEU A 96 -16.73 1.61 -13.19
C LEU A 96 -17.87 2.63 -13.22
N ASP A 97 -19.02 2.21 -12.72
CA ASP A 97 -20.04 3.13 -12.24
C ASP A 97 -19.60 3.65 -10.87
N VAL A 98 -19.54 4.97 -10.71
CA VAL A 98 -19.09 5.62 -9.47
C VAL A 98 -20.16 6.60 -9.00
N ASP A 99 -20.55 6.46 -7.74
CA ASP A 99 -21.53 7.30 -7.07
C ASP A 99 -20.88 7.92 -5.83
N TYR A 100 -20.85 9.25 -5.79
CA TYR A 100 -20.30 10.04 -4.68
C TYR A 100 -21.45 10.65 -3.88
N ASP A 101 -21.54 10.29 -2.60
CA ASP A 101 -22.31 11.06 -1.64
C ASP A 101 -21.37 12.03 -0.91
N GLU A 102 -21.33 13.27 -1.39
CA GLU A 102 -20.45 14.31 -0.83
C GLU A 102 -20.90 14.77 0.58
N SER A 103 -22.16 14.51 0.96
CA SER A 103 -22.69 14.92 2.26
C SER A 103 -22.24 13.99 3.38
N ASP A 104 -22.33 12.69 3.13
CA ASP A 104 -21.90 11.64 4.06
C ASP A 104 -20.45 11.19 3.81
N LYS A 105 -19.81 11.72 2.76
CA LYS A 105 -18.44 11.38 2.31
C LYS A 105 -18.29 9.88 2.05
N VAL A 106 -19.18 9.37 1.22
CA VAL A 106 -19.28 7.96 0.85
C VAL A 106 -19.03 7.81 -0.64
N VAL A 107 -18.30 6.77 -1.02
CA VAL A 107 -18.13 6.39 -2.43
C VAL A 107 -18.65 4.98 -2.61
N THR A 108 -19.59 4.83 -3.54
CA THR A 108 -20.07 3.51 -3.96
C THR A 108 -19.70 3.26 -5.40
N THR A 109 -19.20 2.07 -5.70
CA THR A 109 -18.87 1.69 -7.07
C THR A 109 -19.39 0.32 -7.43
N SER A 110 -19.56 0.08 -8.73
CA SER A 110 -19.86 -1.23 -9.31
C SER A 110 -19.26 -1.34 -10.70
N LEU A 111 -18.99 -2.56 -11.15
CA LEU A 111 -18.56 -2.80 -12.52
C LEU A 111 -19.73 -3.38 -13.30
N PHE A 112 -20.27 -2.63 -14.28
CA PHE A 112 -21.46 -3.01 -15.04
C PHE A 112 -22.66 -3.38 -14.15
N GLY A 113 -22.86 -2.63 -13.06
CA GLY A 113 -23.89 -2.92 -12.04
C GLY A 113 -23.64 -4.15 -11.15
N LEU A 114 -22.51 -4.84 -11.28
CA LEU A 114 -22.14 -6.01 -10.46
C LEU A 114 -21.11 -5.65 -9.38
N GLY A 115 -21.07 -6.46 -8.32
CA GLY A 115 -20.05 -6.34 -7.27
C GLY A 115 -20.12 -5.08 -6.43
N ARG A 116 -21.30 -4.43 -6.34
CA ARG A 116 -21.47 -3.13 -5.66
C ARG A 116 -20.77 -3.10 -4.31
N THR A 117 -19.84 -2.16 -4.16
CA THR A 117 -19.02 -1.99 -2.95
C THR A 117 -19.02 -0.53 -2.54
N THR A 118 -19.10 -0.28 -1.24
CA THR A 118 -19.14 1.06 -0.65
C THR A 118 -17.96 1.25 0.29
N ALA A 119 -17.35 2.43 0.26
CA ALA A 119 -16.35 2.87 1.22
C ALA A 119 -16.74 4.23 1.78
N SER A 120 -16.51 4.42 3.07
CA SER A 120 -16.97 5.59 3.81
C SER A 120 -15.80 6.26 4.53
N TYR A 121 -15.77 7.59 4.55
CA TYR A 121 -14.74 8.37 5.23
C TYR A 121 -15.10 8.64 6.71
N TYR A 122 -14.13 8.43 7.59
CA TYR A 122 -14.24 8.77 9.01
C TYR A 122 -13.17 9.79 9.41
N PRO A 123 -13.56 10.93 10.00
CA PRO A 123 -12.61 11.92 10.50
C PRO A 123 -11.57 11.29 11.44
N GLY A 124 -10.29 11.53 11.16
CA GLY A 124 -9.16 11.05 11.97
C GLY A 124 -8.74 9.60 11.71
N VAL A 125 -9.52 8.81 10.97
CA VAL A 125 -9.22 7.40 10.63
C VAL A 125 -8.99 7.23 9.12
N GLY A 126 -9.72 7.97 8.28
CA GLY A 126 -9.68 7.88 6.81
C GLY A 126 -10.81 7.02 6.25
N CYS A 127 -10.63 6.48 5.05
CA CYS A 127 -11.61 5.66 4.34
C CYS A 127 -11.33 4.16 4.46
N TYR A 128 -12.37 3.37 4.64
CA TYR A 128 -12.31 1.92 4.48
C TYR A 128 -13.63 1.37 3.97
N THR A 129 -13.56 0.16 3.42
CA THR A 129 -14.70 -0.52 2.80
C THR A 129 -15.70 -0.97 3.86
N ASP A 130 -16.99 -0.83 3.55
CA ASP A 130 -18.09 -1.16 4.42
C ASP A 130 -18.47 -2.63 4.28
N TYR A 131 -18.60 -3.33 5.42
CA TYR A 131 -19.04 -4.72 5.49
C TYR A 131 -20.12 -4.88 6.55
N GLU A 132 -21.13 -5.69 6.24
CA GLU A 132 -22.18 -6.08 7.18
C GLU A 132 -21.55 -6.84 8.37
N GLY A 133 -21.97 -6.49 9.60
CA GLY A 133 -21.43 -7.00 10.85
C GLY A 133 -20.13 -6.34 11.32
N PHE A 134 -19.61 -5.35 10.58
CA PHE A 134 -18.40 -4.59 10.89
C PHE A 134 -18.65 -3.07 11.01
N GLU A 135 -19.88 -2.71 11.38
CA GLU A 135 -20.35 -1.33 11.50
C GLU A 135 -19.83 -0.64 12.77
N ALA A 136 -19.26 -1.40 13.71
CA ALA A 136 -18.62 -0.90 14.92
C ALA A 136 -17.30 -0.17 14.57
N ARG A 137 -17.48 1.04 14.05
CA ARG A 137 -16.44 1.94 13.57
C ARG A 137 -15.94 2.72 14.77
N ALA A 138 -14.64 2.68 15.04
CA ALA A 138 -14.11 3.44 16.17
C ALA A 138 -14.37 4.93 15.90
N SER A 139 -15.26 5.55 16.68
CA SER A 139 -15.17 6.97 16.97
C SER A 139 -13.98 7.17 17.90
N ALA A 140 -12.79 6.91 17.37
CA ALA A 140 -11.59 7.28 18.06
C ALA A 140 -11.63 8.81 18.08
N ASN A 141 -12.02 9.40 19.22
CA ASN A 141 -11.94 10.82 19.47
C ASN A 141 -10.45 11.19 19.57
N LEU A 142 -9.75 11.06 18.45
CA LEU A 142 -8.33 11.30 18.32
C LEU A 142 -8.16 12.80 18.36
N GLN A 143 -7.60 13.29 19.47
CA GLN A 143 -7.18 14.68 19.57
C GLN A 143 -6.25 14.99 18.39
N PRO A 144 -6.45 16.08 17.64
CA PRO A 144 -5.60 16.45 16.51
C PRO A 144 -4.11 16.40 16.87
N MET A 145 -3.26 16.01 15.91
CA MET A 145 -1.81 16.03 16.15
C MET A 145 -1.40 17.49 16.34
N PRO A 146 -0.44 17.79 17.23
CA PRO A 146 0.11 19.13 17.33
C PRO A 146 0.69 19.56 15.97
N VAL A 147 0.30 20.76 15.52
CA VAL A 147 0.85 21.36 14.31
C VAL A 147 2.05 22.20 14.70
N PHE A 148 3.19 21.95 14.06
CA PHE A 148 4.43 22.67 14.35
C PHE A 148 4.85 23.51 13.14
N ASN A 149 4.91 24.83 13.33
CA ASN A 149 5.38 25.78 12.29
C ASN A 149 6.89 26.05 12.36
N SER A 150 7.64 25.27 13.16
CA SER A 150 9.10 25.31 13.21
C SER A 150 9.73 24.76 11.93
N ARG A 151 11.06 24.83 11.84
CA ARG A 151 11.82 24.22 10.76
C ARG A 151 11.56 22.70 10.69
N TRP A 152 11.45 22.16 9.49
CA TRP A 152 11.47 20.72 9.23
C TRP A 152 12.80 20.09 9.72
N PRO A 153 12.83 18.89 10.32
CA PRO A 153 11.75 17.89 10.40
C PRO A 153 10.78 18.07 11.57
N HIS A 154 11.06 18.94 12.55
CA HIS A 154 10.15 19.14 13.68
C HIS A 154 8.85 19.84 13.25
N GLY A 155 8.91 20.80 12.34
CA GLY A 155 7.73 21.46 11.78
C GLY A 155 7.64 21.40 10.26
N THR A 156 6.80 22.24 9.66
CA THR A 156 6.54 22.24 8.20
C THR A 156 7.37 23.26 7.42
N ARG A 157 8.11 24.15 8.09
CA ARG A 157 8.81 25.25 7.41
C ARG A 157 10.11 24.76 6.77
N VAL A 158 10.27 25.01 5.47
CA VAL A 158 11.48 24.72 4.70
C VAL A 158 12.25 26.02 4.47
N GLU A 159 13.54 26.03 4.82
CA GLU A 159 14.38 27.24 4.83
C GLU A 159 15.64 27.10 3.95
N THR A 160 15.87 25.91 3.38
CA THR A 160 17.18 25.47 2.88
C THR A 160 17.15 25.04 1.42
N ILE A 161 16.21 25.58 0.63
CA ILE A 161 16.08 25.23 -0.78
C ILE A 161 17.34 25.64 -1.56
N ASP A 162 17.98 24.67 -2.20
CA ASP A 162 19.01 24.90 -3.21
C ASP A 162 18.33 25.24 -4.54
N ALA A 163 18.60 26.43 -5.07
CA ALA A 163 17.92 26.91 -6.28
C ALA A 163 18.28 26.10 -7.55
N GLY A 164 19.48 25.54 -7.62
CA GLY A 164 19.90 24.70 -8.75
C GLY A 164 19.16 23.37 -8.75
N MET A 165 19.19 22.69 -7.62
CA MET A 165 18.50 21.42 -7.41
C MET A 165 16.99 21.58 -7.54
N GLN A 166 16.41 22.67 -7.02
CA GLN A 166 14.99 22.95 -7.16
C GLN A 166 14.56 23.07 -8.63
N ARG A 167 15.35 23.76 -9.47
CA ARG A 167 15.06 23.83 -10.92
C ARG A 167 15.15 22.47 -11.58
N GLN A 168 16.16 21.66 -11.24
CA GLN A 168 16.32 20.32 -11.78
C GLN A 168 15.18 19.39 -11.37
N LEU A 169 14.75 19.42 -10.09
CA LEU A 169 13.61 18.63 -9.61
C LEU A 169 12.30 19.02 -10.33
N SER A 170 12.03 20.32 -10.46
CA SER A 170 10.84 20.80 -11.19
C SER A 170 10.85 20.40 -12.67
N ALA A 171 12.02 20.44 -13.32
CA ALA A 171 12.19 19.97 -14.69
C ALA A 171 11.99 18.45 -14.80
N MET A 172 12.51 17.67 -13.85
CA MET A 172 12.36 16.22 -13.80
C MET A 172 10.89 15.82 -13.61
N VAL A 173 10.16 16.44 -12.69
CA VAL A 173 8.71 16.17 -12.51
C VAL A 173 7.92 16.54 -13.77
N SER A 174 8.27 17.64 -14.43
CA SER A 174 7.62 18.04 -15.68
C SER A 174 7.88 17.03 -16.80
N GLN A 175 9.12 16.56 -16.92
CA GLN A 175 9.52 15.52 -17.88
C GLN A 175 8.80 14.20 -17.59
N ASP A 176 8.83 13.74 -16.33
CA ASP A 176 8.16 12.51 -15.89
C ASP A 176 6.68 12.51 -16.30
N ASN A 177 6.00 13.65 -16.11
CA ASN A 177 4.58 13.76 -16.44
C ASN A 177 4.33 13.86 -17.95
N GLY A 178 5.24 14.48 -18.71
CA GLY A 178 5.22 14.42 -20.18
C GLY A 178 5.43 13.00 -20.74
N GLU A 179 6.14 12.15 -19.98
CA GLU A 179 6.39 10.73 -20.29
C GLU A 179 5.28 9.80 -19.76
N GLY A 180 4.24 10.32 -19.11
CA GLY A 180 3.16 9.53 -18.52
C GLY A 180 3.56 8.76 -17.25
N LEU A 181 4.68 9.11 -16.61
CA LEU A 181 5.14 8.49 -15.37
C LEU A 181 4.31 8.94 -14.15
N ASN A 182 3.49 9.99 -14.28
CA ASN A 182 2.57 10.46 -13.25
C ASN A 182 3.24 10.70 -11.89
N THR A 183 4.35 11.45 -11.85
CA THR A 183 5.00 11.87 -10.60
C THR A 183 4.18 13.00 -9.97
N ARG A 184 3.65 12.76 -8.76
CA ARG A 184 2.86 13.72 -7.96
C ARG A 184 3.76 14.55 -7.03
N ALA A 185 4.79 13.91 -6.47
CA ALA A 185 5.75 14.56 -5.60
C ALA A 185 7.15 13.96 -5.78
N LEU A 186 8.17 14.82 -5.82
CA LEU A 186 9.58 14.45 -5.77
C LEU A 186 10.28 15.40 -4.79
N LEU A 187 10.91 14.86 -3.75
CA LEU A 187 11.51 15.63 -2.67
C LEU A 187 12.89 15.06 -2.32
N VAL A 188 13.85 15.95 -2.06
CA VAL A 188 15.21 15.59 -1.67
C VAL A 188 15.56 16.24 -0.34
N VAL A 189 16.01 15.41 0.59
CA VAL A 189 16.63 15.81 1.84
C VAL A 189 18.13 15.55 1.73
N LYS A 190 18.94 16.53 2.14
CA LYS A 190 20.40 16.41 2.25
C LYS A 190 20.84 17.02 3.58
N ASP A 191 21.70 16.32 4.31
CA ASP A 191 22.26 16.74 5.60
C ASP A 191 21.16 17.21 6.59
N GLY A 192 20.06 16.44 6.66
CA GLY A 192 18.94 16.70 7.57
C GLY A 192 18.02 17.85 7.14
N ASN A 193 18.08 18.30 5.89
CA ASN A 193 17.33 19.44 5.38
C ASN A 193 16.67 19.17 4.03
N ILE A 194 15.42 19.59 3.85
CA ILE A 194 14.81 19.61 2.52
C ILE A 194 15.55 20.65 1.67
N VAL A 195 16.22 20.20 0.62
CA VAL A 195 16.98 21.05 -0.32
C VAL A 195 16.26 21.28 -1.63
N ALA A 196 15.29 20.44 -1.98
CA ALA A 196 14.41 20.67 -3.13
C ALA A 196 13.13 19.82 -3.00
N GLU A 197 12.02 20.35 -3.51
CA GLU A 197 10.74 19.63 -3.58
C GLU A 197 9.90 20.13 -4.76
N ALA A 198 9.34 19.22 -5.55
CA ALA A 198 8.51 19.53 -6.71
C ALA A 198 7.24 18.69 -6.68
N TYR A 199 6.12 19.31 -7.07
CA TYR A 199 4.79 18.73 -7.01
C TYR A 199 4.03 18.97 -8.31
N ALA A 200 3.09 18.09 -8.65
CA ALA A 200 2.30 18.20 -9.87
C ALA A 200 0.92 17.54 -9.73
N GLN A 201 0.06 17.77 -10.73
CA GLN A 201 -1.24 17.10 -10.86
C GLN A 201 -2.12 17.28 -9.59
N GLY A 202 -2.18 18.53 -9.12
CA GLY A 202 -3.02 18.92 -7.97
C GLY A 202 -2.42 18.62 -6.58
N ALA A 203 -1.30 17.89 -6.51
CA ALA A 203 -0.61 17.66 -5.24
C ALA A 203 0.23 18.87 -4.82
N GLY A 204 0.41 19.02 -3.51
CA GLY A 204 1.29 20.00 -2.88
C GLY A 204 2.00 19.45 -1.64
N PRO A 205 2.75 20.29 -0.91
CA PRO A 205 3.59 19.87 0.21
C PRO A 205 2.85 19.24 1.40
N GLU A 206 1.54 19.49 1.48
CA GLU A 206 0.67 19.03 2.56
C GLU A 206 -0.28 17.90 2.11
N THR A 207 -0.30 17.56 0.82
CA THR A 207 -1.19 16.55 0.28
C THR A 207 -0.75 15.15 0.75
N PRO A 208 -1.56 14.42 1.54
CA PRO A 208 -1.23 13.05 1.89
C PRO A 208 -1.48 12.14 0.70
N LEU A 209 -0.45 11.48 0.19
CA LEU A 209 -0.52 10.59 -0.97
C LEU A 209 -0.32 9.13 -0.54
N LEU A 210 -0.99 8.22 -1.24
CA LEU A 210 -0.92 6.78 -0.98
C LEU A 210 0.49 6.22 -1.21
N GLY A 211 1.12 5.70 -0.16
CA GLY A 211 2.45 5.10 -0.25
C GLY A 211 2.46 3.63 -0.64
N TRP A 212 1.29 2.96 -0.70
CA TRP A 212 1.20 1.52 -0.95
C TRP A 212 2.14 0.74 0.00
N SER A 213 2.95 -0.16 -0.55
CA SER A 213 3.89 -1.00 0.19
C SER A 213 4.96 -0.28 0.98
N MET A 214 5.13 1.05 0.82
CA MET A 214 5.97 1.80 1.76
C MET A 214 5.44 1.77 3.20
N ALA A 215 4.13 1.53 3.38
CA ALA A 215 3.52 1.33 4.70
C ALA A 215 4.17 0.17 5.48
N LYS A 216 4.71 -0.83 4.78
CA LYS A 216 5.37 -1.99 5.40
C LYS A 216 6.58 -1.57 6.23
N SER A 217 7.37 -0.65 5.67
CA SER A 217 8.56 -0.12 6.32
C SER A 217 8.22 0.72 7.55
N LEU A 218 7.10 1.46 7.54
CA LEU A 218 6.60 2.12 8.74
C LEU A 218 6.09 1.11 9.78
N MET A 219 5.37 0.06 9.35
CA MET A 219 4.91 -1.00 10.26
C MET A 219 6.09 -1.73 10.92
N SER A 220 7.19 -1.97 10.18
CA SER A 220 8.45 -2.47 10.76
C SER A 220 8.98 -1.53 11.84
N VAL A 221 9.04 -0.21 11.60
CA VAL A 221 9.44 0.78 12.61
C VAL A 221 8.51 0.76 13.83
N MET A 222 7.20 0.59 13.64
CA MET A 222 6.23 0.47 14.74
C MET A 222 6.51 -0.76 15.62
N LEU A 223 6.82 -1.90 15.01
CA LEU A 223 7.23 -3.10 15.75
C LEU A 223 8.61 -2.93 16.41
N GLY A 224 9.55 -2.26 15.75
CA GLY A 224 10.84 -1.92 16.33
C GLY A 224 10.72 -1.00 17.54
N ASN A 225 9.73 -0.11 17.57
CA ASN A 225 9.44 0.70 18.74
C ASN A 225 8.90 -0.15 19.89
N LEU A 226 8.01 -1.12 19.61
CA LEU A 226 7.57 -2.08 20.63
C LEU A 226 8.76 -2.89 21.18
N ALA A 227 9.66 -3.36 20.31
CA ALA A 227 10.87 -4.07 20.72
C ALA A 227 11.79 -3.19 21.59
N TRP A 228 12.02 -1.94 21.17
CA TRP A 228 12.77 -0.95 21.95
C TRP A 228 12.16 -0.71 23.34
N ARG A 229 10.83 -0.77 23.46
CA ARG A 229 10.09 -0.62 24.72
C ARG A 229 9.98 -1.93 25.52
N GLY A 230 10.56 -3.03 25.04
CA GLY A 230 10.48 -4.35 25.69
C GLY A 230 9.11 -5.03 25.62
N LEU A 231 8.27 -4.63 24.65
CA LEU A 231 6.91 -5.16 24.45
C LEU A 231 6.83 -6.24 23.36
N LEU A 232 7.93 -6.50 22.67
CA LEU A 232 8.04 -7.45 21.57
C LEU A 232 9.45 -8.01 21.52
N ASP A 233 9.56 -9.31 21.29
CA ASP A 233 10.83 -9.97 20.95
C ASP A 233 10.73 -10.45 19.49
N VAL A 234 11.73 -10.16 18.65
CA VAL A 234 11.69 -10.58 17.25
C VAL A 234 11.87 -12.09 17.07
N ASP A 235 12.44 -12.76 18.07
CA ASP A 235 12.66 -14.21 18.06
C ASP A 235 11.47 -15.01 18.59
N GLU A 236 10.45 -14.35 19.14
CA GLU A 236 9.25 -15.02 19.62
C GLU A 236 8.31 -15.40 18.46
N ALA A 237 7.47 -16.41 18.70
CA ALA A 237 6.34 -16.71 17.84
C ALA A 237 5.26 -15.63 18.00
N PRO A 238 4.54 -15.23 16.93
CA PRO A 238 3.57 -14.14 16.99
C PRO A 238 2.32 -14.44 17.84
N GLY A 239 2.17 -15.69 18.32
CA GLY A 239 1.17 -16.05 19.33
C GLY A 239 -0.26 -16.24 18.80
N PHE A 240 -0.42 -16.64 17.54
CA PHE A 240 -1.75 -16.92 16.97
C PHE A 240 -2.20 -18.35 17.30
N GLU A 241 -3.35 -18.48 17.98
CA GLU A 241 -3.93 -19.77 18.34
C GLU A 241 -4.16 -20.68 17.12
N SER A 242 -4.56 -20.10 15.98
CA SER A 242 -4.78 -20.82 14.72
C SER A 242 -3.53 -21.48 14.14
N TRP A 243 -2.33 -21.13 14.61
CA TRP A 243 -1.07 -21.70 14.15
C TRP A 243 -0.51 -22.76 15.11
N ALA A 244 -1.00 -22.83 16.35
CA ALA A 244 -0.44 -23.71 17.37
C ALA A 244 -0.50 -25.22 17.04
N GLY A 245 -1.33 -25.60 16.06
CA GLY A 245 -1.56 -27.00 15.66
C GLY A 245 -0.87 -27.44 14.37
N ASP A 246 -0.08 -26.59 13.70
CA ASP A 246 0.60 -26.95 12.45
C ASP A 246 1.96 -26.26 12.28
N GLU A 247 2.60 -26.46 11.12
CA GLU A 247 3.95 -25.99 10.77
C GLU A 247 4.12 -24.47 10.93
N ARG A 248 3.02 -23.69 10.94
CA ARG A 248 3.08 -22.23 11.15
C ARG A 248 3.44 -21.86 12.59
N ALA A 249 3.36 -22.79 13.54
CA ALA A 249 3.79 -22.57 14.93
C ALA A 249 5.29 -22.19 15.03
N ASP A 250 6.10 -22.60 14.05
CA ASP A 250 7.55 -22.35 14.03
C ASP A 250 7.91 -20.96 13.47
N ILE A 251 6.95 -20.24 12.89
CA ILE A 251 7.17 -18.88 12.34
C ILE A 251 7.46 -17.92 13.48
N ARG A 252 8.57 -17.19 13.38
CA ARG A 252 8.92 -16.09 14.30
C ARG A 252 8.57 -14.74 13.69
N ILE A 253 8.52 -13.71 14.53
CA ILE A 253 8.30 -12.33 14.06
C ILE A 253 9.42 -11.90 13.10
N ARG A 254 10.67 -12.32 13.33
CA ARG A 254 11.78 -12.06 12.41
C ARG A 254 11.55 -12.62 11.01
N ASP A 255 10.95 -13.82 10.89
CA ASP A 255 10.68 -14.44 9.59
C ASP A 255 9.64 -13.64 8.80
N LEU A 256 8.64 -13.10 9.50
CA LEU A 256 7.66 -12.19 8.90
C LEU A 256 8.32 -10.86 8.49
N LEU A 257 9.21 -10.30 9.31
CA LEU A 257 9.93 -9.05 9.00
C LEU A 257 10.83 -9.17 7.77
N THR A 258 11.48 -10.31 7.56
CA THR A 258 12.33 -10.59 6.39
C THR A 258 11.56 -11.19 5.21
N MET A 259 10.24 -11.40 5.33
CA MET A 259 9.40 -12.08 4.35
C MET A 259 9.90 -13.48 3.98
N THR A 260 10.40 -14.19 4.99
CA THR A 260 10.86 -15.58 4.89
C THR A 260 9.99 -16.53 5.71
N ASP A 261 8.76 -16.14 6.02
CA ASP A 261 7.82 -16.90 6.85
C ASP A 261 7.34 -18.22 6.22
N GLY A 262 7.45 -18.35 4.89
CA GLY A 262 7.15 -19.60 4.18
C GLY A 262 5.66 -19.85 3.93
N LEU A 263 4.78 -18.87 4.13
CA LEU A 263 3.36 -18.98 3.79
C LEU A 263 3.14 -18.95 2.27
N ASP A 264 2.18 -19.76 1.81
CA ASP A 264 1.71 -19.78 0.43
C ASP A 264 0.83 -18.56 0.15
N PHE A 265 1.44 -17.41 -0.15
CA PHE A 265 0.73 -16.18 -0.51
C PHE A 265 1.13 -15.72 -1.91
N ALA A 266 0.15 -15.54 -2.80
CA ALA A 266 0.36 -15.03 -4.14
C ALA A 266 0.30 -13.49 -4.21
N GLU A 267 1.46 -12.83 -4.31
CA GLU A 267 1.56 -11.38 -4.53
C GLU A 267 1.39 -11.00 -6.02
N VAL A 268 0.26 -11.43 -6.60
CA VAL A 268 -0.15 -11.04 -7.95
C VAL A 268 -1.34 -10.09 -7.86
N TYR A 269 -1.31 -8.98 -8.59
CA TYR A 269 -2.35 -7.94 -8.56
C TYR A 269 -3.47 -8.15 -9.59
N ASP A 270 -3.75 -9.40 -9.93
CA ASP A 270 -4.87 -9.78 -10.79
C ASP A 270 -6.11 -10.10 -9.95
N PRO A 271 -7.33 -9.81 -10.45
CA PRO A 271 -8.57 -10.28 -9.85
C PRO A 271 -8.56 -11.77 -9.49
N GLY A 272 -8.84 -12.06 -8.22
CA GLY A 272 -8.92 -13.42 -7.68
C GLY A 272 -7.61 -13.96 -7.11
N SER A 273 -6.50 -13.23 -7.28
CA SER A 273 -5.25 -13.50 -6.56
C SER A 273 -5.34 -13.06 -5.09
N ASP A 274 -4.45 -13.59 -4.24
CA ASP A 274 -4.45 -13.32 -2.80
C ASP A 274 -4.35 -11.82 -2.48
N ALA A 275 -3.43 -11.09 -3.12
CA ALA A 275 -3.24 -9.66 -2.84
C ALA A 275 -4.50 -8.82 -3.13
N THR A 276 -5.16 -9.02 -4.28
CA THR A 276 -6.35 -8.24 -4.64
C THR A 276 -7.56 -8.64 -3.82
N ARG A 277 -7.73 -9.95 -3.58
CA ARG A 277 -8.83 -10.46 -2.77
C ARG A 277 -8.73 -9.93 -1.34
N MET A 278 -7.56 -10.08 -0.72
CA MET A 278 -7.27 -9.63 0.65
C MET A 278 -7.54 -8.14 0.83
N LEU A 279 -7.09 -7.29 -0.11
CA LEU A 279 -7.16 -5.83 0.06
C LEU A 279 -8.54 -5.25 -0.26
N PHE A 280 -9.25 -5.83 -1.23
CA PHE A 280 -10.42 -5.16 -1.82
C PHE A 280 -11.74 -5.91 -1.64
N THR A 281 -11.70 -7.17 -1.17
CA THR A 281 -12.92 -7.98 -1.03
C THR A 281 -13.09 -8.61 0.35
N GLU A 282 -12.03 -8.71 1.15
CA GLU A 282 -12.08 -9.32 2.48
C GLU A 282 -12.21 -8.25 3.57
N ALA A 283 -13.08 -8.48 4.56
CA ALA A 283 -13.25 -7.58 5.70
C ALA A 283 -12.01 -7.51 6.61
N SER A 284 -11.16 -8.54 6.59
CA SER A 284 -9.88 -8.54 7.30
C SER A 284 -8.72 -9.00 6.45
N ALA A 285 -7.80 -8.08 6.19
CA ALA A 285 -6.60 -8.38 5.42
C ALA A 285 -5.69 -9.34 6.19
N SER A 286 -5.49 -9.08 7.49
CA SER A 286 -4.70 -9.97 8.36
C SER A 286 -5.37 -11.33 8.55
N GLY A 287 -6.70 -11.38 8.72
CA GLY A 287 -7.43 -12.63 8.86
C GLY A 287 -7.31 -13.53 7.62
N TYR A 288 -7.38 -12.94 6.43
CA TYR A 288 -7.15 -13.66 5.18
C TYR A 288 -5.73 -14.23 5.11
N ALA A 289 -4.72 -13.42 5.42
CA ALA A 289 -3.31 -13.82 5.39
C ALA A 289 -2.98 -14.91 6.42
N LEU A 290 -3.53 -14.83 7.65
CA LEU A 290 -3.36 -15.85 8.69
C LEU A 290 -3.90 -17.23 8.28
N GLY A 291 -4.88 -17.27 7.38
CA GLY A 291 -5.48 -18.49 6.85
C GLY A 291 -4.64 -19.19 5.78
N ARG A 292 -3.57 -18.57 5.28
CA ARG A 292 -2.71 -19.19 4.27
C ARG A 292 -1.94 -20.37 4.85
N PRO A 293 -1.79 -21.48 4.10
CA PRO A 293 -1.03 -22.64 4.56
C PRO A 293 0.48 -22.36 4.53
N ALA A 294 1.24 -23.10 5.34
CA ALA A 294 2.68 -23.17 5.19
C ALA A 294 3.04 -23.94 3.90
N LEU A 295 4.05 -23.46 3.18
CA LEU A 295 4.59 -24.09 1.97
C LEU A 295 6.09 -24.40 2.11
N HIS A 296 6.80 -23.57 2.87
CA HIS A 296 8.23 -23.70 3.11
C HIS A 296 8.54 -23.52 4.60
N ALA A 297 9.64 -24.12 5.05
CA ALA A 297 10.13 -23.88 6.40
C ALA A 297 10.50 -22.39 6.58
N PRO A 298 10.19 -21.78 7.74
CA PRO A 298 10.55 -20.39 8.03
C PRO A 298 12.06 -20.13 7.89
N GLY A 299 12.41 -18.94 7.45
CA GLY A 299 13.79 -18.50 7.19
C GLY A 299 14.40 -19.02 5.88
N THR A 300 13.77 -19.98 5.19
CA THR A 300 14.44 -20.67 4.08
C THR A 300 14.23 -20.07 2.70
N GLN A 301 13.09 -19.42 2.45
CA GLN A 301 12.76 -18.79 1.17
C GLN A 301 12.14 -17.43 1.36
N PHE A 302 12.63 -16.44 0.63
CA PHE A 302 12.00 -15.14 0.51
C PHE A 302 10.77 -15.24 -0.40
N ASN A 303 9.64 -14.73 0.09
CA ASN A 303 8.40 -14.54 -0.67
C ASN A 303 7.81 -13.17 -0.33
N TYR A 304 7.97 -12.19 -1.23
CA TYR A 304 7.44 -10.86 -1.00
C TYR A 304 5.90 -10.89 -0.89
N SER A 305 5.36 -10.47 0.26
CA SER A 305 3.94 -10.69 0.60
C SER A 305 3.32 -9.52 1.38
N SER A 306 2.27 -8.93 0.80
CA SER A 306 1.39 -7.98 1.50
C SER A 306 0.59 -8.68 2.60
N GLY A 307 0.31 -9.98 2.47
CA GLY A 307 -0.30 -10.78 3.53
C GLY A 307 0.57 -10.80 4.78
N THR A 308 1.85 -11.12 4.63
CA THR A 308 2.85 -11.14 5.70
C THR A 308 2.92 -9.80 6.44
N ALA A 309 2.91 -8.67 5.71
CA ALA A 309 2.89 -7.35 6.33
C ALA A 309 1.60 -7.05 7.12
N ASN A 310 0.45 -7.58 6.69
CA ASN A 310 -0.79 -7.44 7.46
C ASN A 310 -0.83 -8.38 8.67
N ILE A 311 -0.11 -9.51 8.65
CA ILE A 311 0.13 -10.33 9.85
C ILE A 311 0.96 -9.54 10.88
N LEU A 312 2.03 -8.86 10.46
CA LEU A 312 2.79 -7.94 11.30
C LEU A 312 1.90 -6.84 11.90
N SER A 313 0.96 -6.31 11.09
CA SER A 313 -0.03 -5.34 11.57
C SER A 313 -0.97 -5.92 12.63
N ARG A 314 -1.34 -7.20 12.52
CA ARG A 314 -2.10 -7.91 13.55
C ARG A 314 -1.30 -8.13 14.83
N VAL A 315 0.00 -8.40 14.74
CA VAL A 315 0.90 -8.46 15.90
C VAL A 315 0.88 -7.12 16.64
N TYR A 316 1.11 -6.02 15.93
CA TYR A 316 1.04 -4.68 16.51
C TYR A 316 -0.32 -4.41 17.17
N PHE A 317 -1.42 -4.74 16.47
CA PHE A 317 -2.77 -4.59 17.00
C PHE A 317 -2.99 -5.35 18.32
N ASN A 318 -2.55 -6.61 18.39
CA ASN A 318 -2.67 -7.42 19.61
C ASN A 318 -1.81 -6.87 20.75
N ARG A 319 -0.55 -6.48 20.47
CA ARG A 319 0.38 -5.94 21.47
C ARG A 319 -0.04 -4.59 22.03
N THR A 320 -0.79 -3.81 21.27
CA THR A 320 -1.30 -2.49 21.69
C THR A 320 -2.71 -2.56 22.26
N GLY A 321 -3.26 -3.74 22.56
CA GLY A 321 -4.52 -3.90 23.29
C GLY A 321 -5.72 -4.37 22.47
N GLY A 322 -5.52 -4.77 21.21
CA GLY A 322 -6.53 -5.47 20.42
C GLY A 322 -7.69 -4.60 19.96
N THR A 323 -7.51 -3.28 19.86
CA THR A 323 -8.51 -2.36 19.33
C THR A 323 -7.87 -1.33 18.39
N LEU A 324 -8.68 -0.79 17.46
CA LEU A 324 -8.24 0.31 16.59
C LEU A 324 -7.84 1.55 17.40
N THR A 325 -8.64 1.92 18.39
CA THR A 325 -8.39 3.09 19.25
C THR A 325 -7.05 2.97 19.96
N SER A 326 -6.74 1.80 20.53
CA SER A 326 -5.47 1.60 21.25
C SER A 326 -4.27 1.54 20.30
N SER A 327 -4.43 0.92 19.12
CA SER A 327 -3.40 0.89 18.06
C SER A 327 -3.06 2.30 17.56
N LEU A 328 -4.09 3.12 17.31
CA LEU A 328 -3.94 4.51 16.88
C LEU A 328 -3.38 5.40 18.00
N ALA A 329 -3.75 5.18 19.25
CA ALA A 329 -3.19 5.90 20.38
C ALA A 329 -1.68 5.62 20.52
N ASP A 330 -1.27 4.35 20.47
CA ASP A 330 0.15 3.96 20.53
C ASP A 330 0.94 4.55 19.34
N TYR A 331 0.37 4.46 18.13
CA TYR A 331 0.97 5.03 16.92
C TYR A 331 1.17 6.54 17.05
N ARG A 332 0.16 7.27 17.53
CA ARG A 332 0.27 8.73 17.70
C ARG A 332 1.30 9.10 18.76
N GLN A 333 1.30 8.39 19.88
CA GLN A 333 2.15 8.69 21.02
C GLN A 333 3.63 8.38 20.76
N HIS A 334 3.92 7.25 20.11
CA HIS A 334 5.27 6.72 20.02
C HIS A 334 5.90 6.79 18.64
N ILE A 335 5.10 7.09 17.60
CA ILE A 335 5.55 7.06 16.21
C ILE A 335 5.27 8.42 15.55
N ALA A 336 4.01 8.77 15.32
CA ALA A 336 3.64 9.99 14.59
C ALA A 336 4.03 11.26 15.36
N GLY A 337 3.87 11.29 16.68
CA GLY A 337 4.25 12.42 17.53
C GLY A 337 5.75 12.68 17.55
N PRO A 338 6.58 11.69 17.95
CA PRO A 338 8.03 11.80 17.93
C PRO A 338 8.62 12.16 16.56
N MET A 339 8.08 11.57 15.49
CA MET A 339 8.51 11.93 14.13
C MET A 339 7.96 13.28 13.67
N SER A 340 6.94 13.81 14.34
CA SER A 340 6.22 15.02 13.95
C SER A 340 5.55 14.92 12.58
N PHE A 341 4.80 13.83 12.36
CA PHE A 341 3.92 13.71 11.19
C PHE A 341 2.80 14.76 11.24
N GLN A 342 2.61 15.46 10.12
CA GLN A 342 1.70 16.62 10.04
C GLN A 342 0.47 16.31 9.16
N HIS A 343 0.67 15.55 8.09
CA HIS A 343 -0.31 15.24 7.05
C HIS A 343 -0.24 13.75 6.74
N THR A 344 -0.67 12.93 7.70
CA THR A 344 -0.61 11.47 7.60
C THR A 344 -1.89 10.83 8.12
N VAL A 345 -2.41 9.85 7.38
CA VAL A 345 -3.55 9.01 7.74
C VAL A 345 -3.18 7.55 7.51
N PHE A 346 -3.36 6.71 8.54
CA PHE A 346 -3.12 5.28 8.47
C PHE A 346 -4.46 4.55 8.61
N GLU A 347 -4.96 4.02 7.50
CA GLU A 347 -6.30 3.47 7.44
C GLU A 347 -6.33 1.99 7.86
N PRO A 348 -7.37 1.57 8.59
CA PRO A 348 -7.59 0.18 8.95
C PRO A 348 -8.42 -0.59 7.93
N ASP A 349 -8.45 -1.92 8.08
CA ASP A 349 -9.49 -2.78 7.52
C ASP A 349 -10.80 -2.67 8.32
N ALA A 350 -11.86 -3.35 7.87
CA ALA A 350 -13.15 -3.31 8.54
C ALA A 350 -13.14 -3.93 9.95
N ARG A 351 -12.10 -4.69 10.31
CA ARG A 351 -11.87 -5.20 11.68
C ARG A 351 -11.07 -4.25 12.56
N GLY A 352 -10.69 -3.08 12.06
CA GLY A 352 -9.95 -2.09 12.82
C GLY A 352 -8.44 -2.35 12.90
N VAL A 353 -7.89 -3.29 12.10
CA VAL A 353 -6.44 -3.47 12.02
C VAL A 353 -5.89 -2.55 10.94
N LEU A 354 -4.87 -1.76 11.26
CA LEU A 354 -4.16 -0.93 10.27
C LEU A 354 -3.69 -1.80 9.09
N VAL A 355 -3.96 -1.38 7.85
CA VAL A 355 -3.50 -2.13 6.66
C VAL A 355 -2.06 -1.75 6.37
N GLY A 356 -1.14 -2.26 7.20
CA GLY A 356 0.28 -1.95 7.14
C GLY A 356 0.99 -2.48 5.89
N SER A 357 0.30 -3.26 5.06
CA SER A 357 0.80 -3.56 3.72
C SER A 357 0.67 -2.41 2.73
N SER A 358 -0.25 -1.45 2.93
CA SER A 358 -0.71 -0.58 1.83
C SER A 358 -1.28 0.79 2.19
N TYR A 359 -2.16 0.92 3.20
CA TYR A 359 -3.01 2.11 3.34
C TYR A 359 -2.46 3.16 4.32
N LEU A 360 -1.20 3.54 4.10
CA LEU A 360 -0.65 4.77 4.66
C LEU A 360 -0.67 5.87 3.59
N TYR A 361 -1.33 6.97 3.92
CA TYR A 361 -1.37 8.19 3.13
C TYR A 361 -0.56 9.23 3.88
N ALA A 362 0.49 9.76 3.26
CA ALA A 362 1.34 10.76 3.91
C ALA A 362 1.89 11.76 2.89
N SER A 363 2.13 12.99 3.34
CA SER A 363 2.81 13.98 2.51
C SER A 363 4.24 13.52 2.19
N ALA A 364 4.81 14.03 1.09
CA ALA A 364 6.22 13.73 0.75
C ALA A 364 7.18 14.12 1.91
N ARG A 365 6.86 15.19 2.64
CA ARG A 365 7.63 15.65 3.81
C ARG A 365 7.48 14.73 5.03
N ASP A 366 6.37 14.04 5.19
CA ASP A 366 6.19 13.04 6.26
C ASP A 366 6.86 11.72 5.92
N TRP A 367 6.77 11.28 4.65
CA TRP A 367 7.58 10.17 4.15
C TRP A 367 9.08 10.42 4.28
N ALA A 368 9.52 11.66 4.05
CA ALA A 368 10.91 12.05 4.24
C ALA A 368 11.37 11.96 5.69
N ARG A 369 10.47 12.15 6.67
CA ARG A 369 10.80 11.98 8.11
C ARG A 369 11.08 10.53 8.45
N LEU A 370 10.35 9.58 7.86
CA LEU A 370 10.65 8.15 8.01
C LEU A 370 12.07 7.85 7.50
N GLY A 371 12.40 8.30 6.28
CA GLY A 371 13.74 8.12 5.73
C GLY A 371 14.82 8.81 6.56
N GLN A 372 14.56 10.03 7.04
CA GLN A 372 15.51 10.80 7.84
C GLN A 372 15.76 10.19 9.22
N MET A 373 14.74 9.57 9.83
CA MET A 373 14.85 8.84 11.09
C MET A 373 15.71 7.58 10.93
N MET A 374 15.49 6.83 9.83
CA MET A 374 16.33 5.68 9.50
C MET A 374 17.78 6.11 9.23
N LEU A 375 17.98 7.19 8.47
CA LEU A 375 19.30 7.77 8.19
C LEU A 375 20.04 8.20 9.47
N GLN A 376 19.32 8.58 10.52
CA GLN A 376 19.85 9.00 11.82
C GLN A 376 19.91 7.86 12.86
N GLY A 377 19.92 6.58 12.44
CA GLY A 377 20.11 5.46 13.37
C GLY A 377 18.99 5.32 14.40
N GLY A 378 17.76 5.64 14.01
CA GLY A 378 16.58 5.46 14.87
C GLY A 378 16.16 6.71 15.65
N VAL A 379 16.81 7.85 15.42
CA VAL A 379 16.56 9.11 16.13
C VAL A 379 15.99 10.16 15.17
N LEU A 380 15.01 10.94 15.62
CA LEU A 380 14.56 12.15 14.93
C LEU A 380 14.09 13.17 15.96
N ASN A 381 14.30 14.46 15.70
CA ASN A 381 13.89 15.55 16.61
C ASN A 381 14.43 15.38 18.04
N GLY A 382 15.61 14.77 18.20
CA GLY A 382 16.20 14.47 19.52
C GLY A 382 15.50 13.35 20.30
N GLN A 383 14.56 12.63 19.69
CA GLN A 383 13.86 11.49 20.30
C GLN A 383 14.28 10.20 19.61
N ARG A 384 14.47 9.13 20.39
CA ARG A 384 14.71 7.79 19.87
C ARG A 384 13.37 7.09 19.60
N ILE A 385 13.15 6.69 18.35
CA ILE A 385 11.96 5.97 17.91
C ILE A 385 12.24 4.46 17.94
N VAL A 386 13.40 4.03 17.44
CA VAL A 386 13.86 2.63 17.47
C VAL A 386 15.32 2.55 17.92
N SER A 387 15.80 1.37 18.31
CA SER A 387 17.23 1.16 18.57
C SER A 387 18.05 1.33 17.30
N GLU A 388 19.33 1.67 17.47
CA GLU A 388 20.29 1.68 16.36
C GLU A 388 20.45 0.29 15.75
N ASP A 389 20.52 -0.75 16.59
CA ASP A 389 20.50 -2.16 16.18
C ASP A 389 19.27 -2.48 15.30
N TRP A 390 18.07 -1.95 15.61
CA TRP A 390 16.91 -2.16 14.74
C TRP A 390 17.13 -1.61 13.32
N VAL A 391 17.77 -0.45 13.20
CA VAL A 391 18.11 0.16 11.89
C VAL A 391 19.15 -0.68 11.16
N GLU A 392 20.17 -1.17 11.87
CA GLU A 392 21.19 -2.06 11.32
C GLU A 392 20.58 -3.37 10.81
N GLN A 393 19.74 -4.04 11.62
CA GLN A 393 19.06 -5.27 11.22
C GLN A 393 18.05 -5.02 10.07
N SER A 394 17.39 -3.86 10.09
CA SER A 394 16.45 -3.49 9.03
C SER A 394 17.11 -3.34 7.67
N THR A 395 18.40 -3.02 7.64
CA THR A 395 19.17 -2.76 6.41
C THR A 395 20.18 -3.87 6.10
N GLN A 396 20.13 -4.99 6.82
CA GLN A 396 20.94 -6.18 6.55
C GLN A 396 20.22 -7.15 5.60
N PRO A 397 20.94 -7.77 4.63
CA PRO A 397 20.39 -8.83 3.79
C PRO A 397 19.84 -10.00 4.60
N ASN A 398 18.72 -10.57 4.16
CA ASN A 398 18.20 -11.81 4.74
C ASN A 398 19.04 -13.03 4.30
N ASP A 399 18.81 -14.16 4.98
CA ASP A 399 19.56 -15.40 4.78
C ASP A 399 18.88 -16.40 3.83
N SER A 400 17.80 -16.01 3.14
CA SER A 400 17.08 -16.92 2.26
C SER A 400 17.95 -17.41 1.10
N ARG A 401 17.60 -18.57 0.53
CA ARG A 401 18.38 -19.17 -0.55
C ARG A 401 18.13 -18.56 -1.94
N ASN A 402 17.05 -17.80 -2.10
CA ASN A 402 16.56 -17.37 -3.42
C ASN A 402 16.65 -15.86 -3.66
N GLN A 403 16.51 -15.02 -2.62
CA GLN A 403 16.62 -13.58 -2.77
C GLN A 403 16.94 -12.90 -1.43
N LYS A 404 18.11 -12.27 -1.33
CA LYS A 404 18.67 -11.74 -0.08
C LYS A 404 18.61 -10.22 0.06
N ASP A 405 18.29 -9.48 -1.00
CA ASP A 405 18.25 -8.00 -1.01
C ASP A 405 17.02 -7.38 -0.32
N TYR A 406 16.64 -7.95 0.84
CA TYR A 406 15.53 -7.50 1.67
C TYR A 406 15.84 -7.69 3.15
N GLY A 407 15.62 -6.65 3.96
CA GLY A 407 15.78 -6.66 5.42
C GLY A 407 14.44 -6.62 6.15
N TYR A 408 14.33 -5.87 7.25
CA TYR A 408 13.05 -5.74 7.99
C TYR A 408 12.06 -4.81 7.28
N GLN A 409 11.43 -5.32 6.23
CA GLN A 409 10.49 -4.60 5.37
C GLN A 409 11.14 -3.47 4.53
N TRP A 410 12.43 -3.59 4.20
CA TRP A 410 13.19 -2.64 3.37
C TRP A 410 13.90 -3.35 2.23
N TRP A 411 13.83 -2.78 1.02
CA TRP A 411 14.61 -3.23 -0.13
C TRP A 411 16.04 -2.69 -0.03
N LEU A 412 17.01 -3.53 -0.35
CA LEU A 412 18.43 -3.21 -0.18
C LEU A 412 19.14 -3.11 -1.54
N ASN A 413 20.21 -2.32 -1.60
CA ASN A 413 21.11 -2.32 -2.75
C ASN A 413 22.22 -3.39 -2.65
N THR A 414 22.22 -4.17 -1.56
CA THR A 414 23.15 -5.28 -1.25
C THR A 414 22.41 -6.59 -1.04
N GLY A 415 23.13 -7.70 -1.07
CA GLY A 415 22.60 -9.05 -0.78
C GLY A 415 22.60 -9.96 -2.00
N GLU A 416 22.47 -9.38 -3.19
CA GLU A 416 22.53 -10.06 -4.47
C GLU A 416 23.88 -9.87 -5.19
N SER A 417 24.15 -10.69 -6.21
CA SER A 417 25.36 -10.55 -7.02
C SER A 417 25.40 -9.25 -7.83
N SER A 418 24.23 -8.70 -8.13
CA SER A 418 24.06 -7.43 -8.84
C SER A 418 23.23 -6.48 -7.97
N PRO A 419 23.66 -5.22 -7.80
CA PRO A 419 22.91 -4.24 -7.03
C PRO A 419 21.55 -3.93 -7.69
N ARG A 420 20.55 -3.65 -6.87
CA ARG A 420 19.19 -3.27 -7.29
C ARG A 420 19.17 -1.91 -8.02
N TRP A 421 20.01 -0.99 -7.57
CA TRP A 421 20.25 0.34 -8.15
C TRP A 421 21.76 0.51 -8.39
N PRO A 422 22.29 0.03 -9.53
CA PRO A 422 23.72 0.02 -9.81
C PRO A 422 24.38 1.40 -9.86
N ASP A 423 23.62 2.45 -10.15
CA ASP A 423 24.14 3.83 -10.24
C ASP A 423 24.04 4.57 -8.90
N LEU A 424 23.46 3.96 -7.87
CA LEU A 424 23.41 4.49 -6.52
C LEU A 424 24.50 3.85 -5.64
N PRO A 425 24.91 4.52 -4.55
CA PRO A 425 25.81 3.93 -3.55
C PRO A 425 25.32 2.57 -3.04
N ALA A 426 26.27 1.70 -2.71
CA ALA A 426 25.99 0.34 -2.27
C ALA A 426 25.18 0.29 -0.96
N ASP A 427 25.31 1.29 -0.10
CA ASP A 427 24.57 1.39 1.16
C ASP A 427 23.16 1.97 0.99
N ALA A 428 22.71 2.22 -0.24
CA ALA A 428 21.33 2.66 -0.49
C ALA A 428 20.31 1.57 -0.11
N TYR A 429 19.21 1.98 0.48
CA TYR A 429 18.05 1.13 0.74
C TYR A 429 16.75 1.92 0.58
N ALA A 430 15.63 1.24 0.38
CA ALA A 430 14.37 1.93 0.10
C ALA A 430 13.12 1.20 0.62
N ALA A 431 12.17 2.00 1.09
CA ALA A 431 10.78 1.60 1.16
C ALA A 431 10.19 1.79 -0.24
N GLN A 432 9.63 0.75 -0.85
CA GLN A 432 9.04 0.84 -2.20
C GLN A 432 7.56 0.46 -2.20
N GLY A 433 6.78 1.21 -2.99
CA GLY A 433 5.33 1.06 -3.12
C GLY A 433 4.91 0.69 -4.53
N ASN A 434 3.73 0.06 -4.65
CA ASN A 434 3.07 -0.12 -5.95
C ASN A 434 2.92 1.24 -6.66
N ARG A 435 2.90 1.24 -7.99
CA ARG A 435 2.96 2.46 -8.81
C ARG A 435 4.25 3.29 -8.61
N GLN A 436 5.32 2.60 -8.22
CA GLN A 436 6.70 3.10 -8.18
C GLN A 436 6.89 4.22 -7.14
N GLN A 437 6.23 4.13 -5.98
CA GLN A 437 6.55 5.02 -4.86
C GLN A 437 7.91 4.64 -4.27
N SER A 438 8.67 5.60 -3.74
CA SER A 438 9.93 5.31 -3.04
C SER A 438 10.22 6.31 -1.93
N VAL A 439 10.71 5.82 -0.79
CA VAL A 439 11.60 6.57 0.12
C VAL A 439 12.94 5.87 0.05
N THR A 440 13.90 6.47 -0.65
CA THR A 440 15.27 5.95 -0.80
C THR A 440 16.19 6.69 0.15
N VAL A 441 16.91 5.95 0.99
CA VAL A 441 17.90 6.49 1.93
C VAL A 441 19.28 6.10 1.43
N ILE A 442 20.21 7.04 1.45
CA ILE A 442 21.59 6.87 0.98
C ILE A 442 22.53 7.39 2.07
N PRO A 443 22.96 6.53 3.01
CA PRO A 443 23.75 6.94 4.18
C PRO A 443 25.05 7.64 3.84
N SER A 444 25.84 7.12 2.89
CA SER A 444 27.11 7.70 2.46
C SER A 444 26.97 9.12 1.90
N GLU A 445 25.76 9.51 1.52
CA GLU A 445 25.44 10.81 0.95
C GLU A 445 24.64 11.69 1.93
N ASN A 446 24.35 11.24 3.15
CA ASN A 446 23.42 11.91 4.08
C ASN A 446 22.12 12.34 3.41
N MET A 447 21.55 11.47 2.57
CA MET A 447 20.48 11.85 1.65
C MET A 447 19.24 10.96 1.80
N VAL A 448 18.08 11.58 1.64
CA VAL A 448 16.79 10.90 1.45
C VAL A 448 16.12 11.46 0.21
N ILE A 449 15.66 10.58 -0.68
CA ILE A 449 14.87 10.94 -1.86
C ILE A 449 13.50 10.31 -1.72
N VAL A 450 12.46 11.13 -1.83
CA VAL A 450 11.06 10.68 -1.80
C VAL A 450 10.43 10.92 -3.15
N ARG A 451 9.80 9.88 -3.71
CA ARG A 451 9.02 9.97 -4.94
C ARG A 451 7.66 9.33 -4.73
N LEU A 452 6.60 10.09 -5.05
CA LEU A 452 5.21 9.61 -5.01
C LEU A 452 4.53 9.85 -6.37
N GLY A 453 3.71 8.90 -6.82
CA GLY A 453 3.11 8.98 -8.16
C GLY A 453 2.12 7.87 -8.53
N TRP A 454 1.76 7.76 -9.80
CA TRP A 454 0.86 6.72 -10.33
C TRP A 454 1.41 6.08 -11.61
N THR A 455 2.69 5.68 -11.59
CA THR A 455 3.33 5.07 -12.76
C THR A 455 2.72 3.70 -13.03
N SER A 456 2.18 3.50 -14.23
CA SER A 456 1.59 2.22 -14.61
C SER A 456 2.65 1.11 -14.83
N GLY A 457 3.82 1.49 -15.34
CA GLY A 457 4.96 0.60 -15.60
C GLY A 457 6.17 0.87 -14.69
N ARG A 458 7.36 0.84 -15.29
CA ARG A 458 8.65 1.08 -14.59
C ARG A 458 8.95 2.57 -14.51
N TYR A 459 9.33 3.03 -13.33
CA TYR A 459 9.96 4.33 -13.14
C TYR A 459 11.49 4.17 -13.21
N PRO A 460 12.24 5.03 -13.93
CA PRO A 460 13.70 4.96 -14.00
C PRO A 460 14.36 5.52 -12.72
N ALA A 461 14.03 4.94 -11.57
CA ALA A 461 14.48 5.42 -10.25
C ALA A 461 16.01 5.45 -10.14
N ASN A 462 16.68 4.39 -10.63
CA ASN A 462 18.14 4.27 -10.62
C ASN A 462 18.79 5.48 -11.31
N GLU A 463 18.40 5.76 -12.54
CA GLU A 463 18.99 6.81 -13.37
C GLU A 463 18.61 8.21 -12.86
N ARG A 464 17.33 8.42 -12.51
CA ARG A 464 16.83 9.72 -12.01
C ARG A 464 17.45 10.07 -10.66
N PHE A 465 17.58 9.11 -9.75
CA PHE A 465 18.15 9.35 -8.43
C PHE A 465 19.67 9.50 -8.49
N ALA A 466 20.36 8.78 -9.39
CA ALA A 466 21.79 9.00 -9.61
C ALA A 466 22.09 10.42 -10.11
N GLN A 467 21.23 11.00 -10.95
CA GLN A 467 21.34 12.40 -11.38
C GLN A 467 21.16 13.39 -10.21
N ILE A 468 20.28 13.09 -9.27
CA ILE A 468 20.09 13.89 -8.04
C ILE A 468 21.33 13.79 -7.15
N VAL A 469 21.81 12.57 -6.91
CA VAL A 469 23.02 12.32 -6.10
C VAL A 469 24.21 13.06 -6.68
N ALA A 470 24.45 12.93 -7.99
CA ALA A 470 25.57 13.59 -8.66
C ALA A 470 25.50 15.13 -8.61
N ALA A 471 24.30 15.72 -8.56
CA ALA A 471 24.12 17.17 -8.50
C ALA A 471 24.38 17.78 -7.10
N LEU A 472 24.35 16.95 -6.05
CA LEU A 472 24.50 17.35 -4.64
C LEU A 472 25.75 16.78 -3.97
N ARG A 473 26.68 16.23 -4.77
CA ARG A 473 27.98 15.72 -4.34
C ARG A 473 29.05 16.80 -4.30
#